data_AF-A0A844GFR3-F1
#
_entry.id   AF-A0A844GFR3-F1
#
_cell.length_a   1.000
_cell.length_b   1.000
_cell.length_c   1.000
_cell.angle_alpha   90.00
_cell.angle_beta   90.00
_cell.angle_gamma   90.00
#
_symmetry.space_group_name_H-M   'P 1'
#
loop_
_entity.id
_entity.type
_entity.pdbx_description
1 polymer ?
#
loop_
_entity_poly.entity_id
_entity_poly.type
_entity_poly.pdbx_seq_one_letter_code
_entity_poly.pdbx_strand_id
1 'polypeptide(L)'
;MSRSNYAVPIYGPHYRFNIKQHQQVALVRLAKTLGHRGKVFYAAPVFHTHDVLYRLTARQELVKNSNFAPIHRLNGHERWLYSKPGASGVGHSEPEKIDEPNFLDQLNDLETMSIEFDNRRNETTLEDLRFVALAIQSSARETSWSSPISREYLRRTEALSAVEHEPYELQAAKLFMQIVTFCQLFGVQWHVVSSEQDNF
;
A
#
# COMPACT_ATOMS: atom_id res chain seq x y z
N MET A 1 -0.69 3.01 40.69
CA MET A 1 0.43 3.74 40.07
C MET A 1 1.34 2.70 39.41
N SER A 2 1.32 2.60 38.07
CA SER A 2 2.15 1.64 37.33
C SER A 2 3.17 2.40 36.48
N ARG A 3 4.47 2.22 36.78
CA ARG A 3 5.63 2.53 35.92
C ARG A 3 5.98 1.19 35.24
N SER A 4 6.30 1.07 33.95
CA SER A 4 7.33 1.76 33.21
C SER A 4 7.12 1.49 31.70
N ASN A 5 6.81 2.52 30.91
CA ASN A 5 6.89 2.45 29.45
C ASN A 5 8.38 2.50 29.07
N TYR A 6 8.99 1.33 28.85
CA TYR A 6 10.30 1.28 28.21
C TYR A 6 10.15 1.82 26.78
N ALA A 7 10.45 3.11 26.60
CA ALA A 7 10.55 3.70 25.28
C ALA A 7 11.61 2.92 24.50
N VAL A 8 11.25 2.34 23.35
CA VAL A 8 12.22 1.73 22.44
C VAL A 8 13.17 2.84 21.97
N PRO A 9 14.45 2.82 22.35
CA PRO A 9 15.34 3.93 22.04
C PRO A 9 15.71 3.90 20.56
N ILE A 10 15.51 5.03 19.87
CA ILE A 10 16.05 5.29 18.54
C ILE A 10 17.17 6.31 18.71
N TYR A 11 18.38 5.91 18.31
CA TYR A 11 19.57 6.75 18.41
C TYR A 11 19.83 7.45 17.07
N GLY A 12 20.12 8.76 17.11
CA GLY A 12 20.46 9.56 15.94
C GLY A 12 19.28 10.24 15.24
N PRO A 13 19.51 10.80 14.03
CA PRO A 13 18.46 11.38 13.21
C PRO A 13 17.35 10.37 12.93
N HIS A 14 16.10 10.81 13.07
CA HIS A 14 14.94 9.98 12.85
C HIS A 14 13.87 10.75 12.09
N TYR A 15 13.02 9.99 11.44
CA TYR A 15 11.91 10.47 10.62
C TYR A 15 10.62 9.90 11.16
N ARG A 16 9.53 10.64 10.98
CA ARG A 16 8.20 10.20 11.40
C ARG A 16 7.14 10.64 10.41
N PHE A 17 6.08 9.85 10.31
CA PHE A 17 4.84 10.29 9.69
C PHE A 17 3.63 9.89 10.55
N ASN A 18 2.54 10.64 10.39
CA ASN A 18 1.27 10.34 11.03
C ASN A 18 0.49 9.35 10.18
N ILE A 19 -0.12 8.35 10.82
CA ILE A 19 -1.01 7.39 10.17
C ILE A 19 -2.41 8.00 10.13
N LYS A 20 -2.98 8.11 8.93
CA LYS A 20 -4.34 8.63 8.74
C LYS A 20 -5.34 7.51 9.06
N GLN A 21 -5.84 7.48 10.30
CA GLN A 21 -6.70 6.40 10.80
C GLN A 21 -7.90 6.07 9.90
N HIS A 22 -8.54 7.09 9.33
CA HIS A 22 -9.68 6.90 8.42
C HIS A 22 -9.28 6.19 7.11
N GLN A 23 -8.03 6.33 6.64
CA GLN A 23 -7.50 5.60 5.49
C GLN A 23 -7.00 4.21 5.92
N GLN A 24 -6.35 4.13 7.08
CA GLN A 24 -5.71 2.93 7.60
C GLN A 24 -6.64 1.73 7.62
N VAL A 25 -7.89 1.89 8.10
CA VAL A 25 -8.86 0.77 8.17
C VAL A 25 -9.16 0.21 6.78
N ALA A 26 -9.36 1.07 5.78
CA ALA A 26 -9.63 0.63 4.42
C ALA A 26 -8.40 -0.04 3.79
N LEU A 27 -7.21 0.52 4.01
CA LEU A 27 -5.96 -0.01 3.45
C LEU A 27 -5.54 -1.34 4.08
N VAL A 28 -5.76 -1.54 5.39
CA VAL A 28 -5.55 -2.84 6.06
C VAL A 28 -6.48 -3.90 5.47
N ARG A 29 -7.74 -3.56 5.22
CA ARG A 29 -8.71 -4.46 4.58
C ARG A 29 -8.29 -4.80 3.15
N LEU A 30 -7.93 -3.79 2.36
CA LEU A 30 -7.40 -3.97 1.01
C LEU A 30 -6.20 -4.93 1.02
N ALA A 31 -5.21 -4.69 1.90
CA ALA A 31 -4.04 -5.55 2.02
C ALA A 31 -4.41 -7.01 2.35
N LYS A 32 -5.38 -7.21 3.26
CA LYS A 32 -5.88 -8.54 3.61
C LYS A 32 -6.58 -9.23 2.43
N THR A 33 -7.39 -8.50 1.66
CA THR A 33 -8.10 -9.06 0.50
C THR A 33 -7.16 -9.38 -0.65
N LEU A 34 -6.14 -8.54 -0.89
CA LEU A 34 -5.11 -8.80 -1.91
C LEU A 34 -4.29 -10.06 -1.59
N GLY A 35 -3.97 -10.30 -0.32
CA GLY A 35 -3.25 -11.50 0.10
C GLY A 35 -1.87 -11.61 -0.55
N HIS A 36 -1.66 -12.67 -1.35
CA HIS A 36 -0.41 -12.89 -2.10
C HIS A 36 -0.43 -12.26 -3.50
N ARG A 37 -1.49 -11.54 -3.89
CA ARG A 37 -1.60 -10.86 -5.20
C ARG A 37 -1.24 -9.38 -5.13
N GLY A 38 -0.90 -8.87 -3.96
CA GLY A 38 -0.44 -7.50 -3.80
C GLY A 38 -0.04 -7.18 -2.38
N LYS A 39 0.77 -6.13 -2.23
CA LYS A 39 1.21 -5.61 -0.93
C LYS A 39 0.85 -4.13 -0.83
N VAL A 40 0.63 -3.66 0.39
CA VAL A 40 0.30 -2.25 0.67
C VAL A 40 1.22 -1.74 1.77
N PHE A 41 1.89 -0.63 1.47
CA PHE A 41 2.86 0.01 2.36
C PHE A 41 2.59 1.51 2.46
N TYR A 42 2.98 2.12 3.57
CA TYR A 42 3.37 3.53 3.53
C TYR A 42 4.84 3.61 3.13
N ALA A 43 5.14 4.47 2.16
CA ALA A 43 6.51 4.75 1.74
C ALA A 43 6.90 6.17 2.17
N ALA A 44 8.09 6.32 2.75
CA ALA A 44 8.63 7.61 3.11
C ALA A 44 10.18 7.62 3.03
N PRO A 45 10.80 8.74 2.60
CA PRO A 45 12.25 8.80 2.43
C PRO A 45 13.00 8.84 3.77
N VAL A 46 14.22 8.30 3.80
CA VAL A 46 15.14 8.41 4.94
C VAL A 46 16.11 9.60 4.74
N PHE A 47 15.60 10.67 4.13
CA PHE A 47 16.28 11.92 3.84
C PHE A 47 15.25 13.06 3.78
N HIS A 48 15.71 14.32 3.84
CA HIS A 48 14.81 15.48 3.95
C HIS A 48 15.17 16.67 3.04
N THR A 49 16.16 16.53 2.15
CA THR A 49 16.58 17.63 1.26
C THR A 49 16.30 17.31 -0.21
N HIS A 50 15.97 18.35 -0.98
CA HIS A 50 15.75 18.24 -2.42
C HIS A 50 17.01 17.83 -3.18
N ASP A 51 18.19 18.27 -2.73
CA ASP A 51 19.46 17.88 -3.35
C ASP A 51 19.71 16.37 -3.23
N VAL A 52 19.36 15.78 -2.08
CA VAL A 52 19.45 14.33 -1.88
C VAL A 52 18.41 13.62 -2.74
N LEU A 53 17.17 14.12 -2.79
CA LEU A 53 16.13 13.59 -3.66
C LEU A 53 16.57 13.55 -5.13
N TYR A 54 17.07 14.67 -5.66
CA TYR A 54 17.52 14.77 -7.05
C TYR A 54 18.66 13.80 -7.34
N ARG A 55 19.69 13.77 -6.48
CA ARG A 55 20.83 12.86 -6.64
C ARG A 55 20.42 11.40 -6.62
N LEU A 56 19.55 10.99 -5.68
CA LEU A 56 19.09 9.61 -5.57
C LEU A 56 18.16 9.22 -6.72
N THR A 57 17.35 10.15 -7.21
CA THR A 57 16.51 9.94 -8.40
C THR A 57 17.39 9.69 -9.63
N ALA A 58 18.39 10.54 -9.87
CA ALA A 58 19.33 10.39 -10.98
C ALA A 58 20.13 9.08 -10.94
N ARG A 59 20.26 8.46 -9.77
CA ARG A 59 20.96 7.18 -9.56
C ARG A 59 20.03 5.97 -9.43
N GLN A 60 18.71 6.15 -9.51
CA GLN A 60 17.72 5.09 -9.28
C GLN A 60 17.88 4.43 -7.88
N GLU A 61 18.21 5.23 -6.86
CA GLU A 61 18.50 4.74 -5.50
C GLU A 61 17.37 5.05 -4.49
N LEU A 62 16.22 5.56 -4.95
CA LEU A 62 15.14 6.00 -4.06
C LEU A 62 14.57 4.90 -3.18
N VAL A 63 14.36 3.70 -3.73
CA VAL A 63 13.82 2.55 -2.96
C VAL A 63 14.79 2.16 -1.86
N LYS A 64 16.09 2.04 -2.18
CA LYS A 64 17.16 1.68 -1.22
C LYS A 64 17.36 2.72 -0.11
N ASN A 65 16.85 3.94 -0.30
CA ASN A 65 16.95 5.05 0.64
C ASN A 65 15.59 5.49 1.21
N SER A 66 14.59 4.61 1.13
CA SER A 66 13.24 4.81 1.66
C SER A 66 12.89 3.76 2.72
N ASN A 67 11.94 4.10 3.56
CA ASN A 67 11.32 3.20 4.52
C ASN A 67 9.90 2.84 4.05
N PHE A 68 9.55 1.56 4.14
CA PHE A 68 8.31 0.96 3.67
C PHE A 68 7.60 0.28 4.85
N ALA A 69 6.75 1.02 5.53
CA ALA A 69 6.03 0.52 6.69
C ALA A 69 4.86 -0.37 6.25
N PRO A 70 4.83 -1.66 6.62
CA PRO A 70 3.79 -2.58 6.17
C PRO A 70 2.48 -2.29 6.88
N ILE A 71 1.42 -2.04 6.10
CA ILE A 71 0.19 -1.45 6.64
C ILE A 71 -0.48 -2.31 7.71
N HIS A 72 -0.37 -3.63 7.60
CA HIS A 72 -1.00 -4.59 8.51
C HIS A 72 -0.39 -4.57 9.92
N ARG A 73 0.85 -4.10 10.08
CA ARG A 73 1.52 -3.96 11.39
C ARG A 73 1.23 -2.62 12.07
N LEU A 74 0.59 -1.69 11.38
CA LEU A 74 0.35 -0.33 11.87
C LEU A 74 -1.05 -0.15 12.49
N ASN A 75 -1.83 -1.21 12.62
CA ASN A 75 -3.16 -1.13 13.20
C ASN A 75 -3.08 -0.71 14.68
N GLY A 76 -3.83 0.33 15.06
CA GLY A 76 -3.80 0.88 16.42
C GLY A 76 -2.66 1.88 16.69
N HIS A 77 -1.71 2.02 15.77
CA HIS A 77 -0.62 2.99 15.88
C HIS A 77 -1.01 4.32 15.24
N GLU A 78 -0.71 5.44 15.89
CA GLU A 78 -1.00 6.79 15.37
C GLU A 78 0.13 7.36 14.53
N ARG A 79 1.37 6.94 14.83
CA ARG A 79 2.57 7.40 14.11
C ARG A 79 3.51 6.24 13.86
N TRP A 80 4.33 6.41 12.83
CA TRP A 80 5.43 5.53 12.52
C TRP A 80 6.74 6.30 12.64
N LEU A 81 7.71 5.73 13.33
CA LEU A 81 9.02 6.32 13.60
C LEU A 81 10.13 5.40 13.08
N TYR A 82 11.10 5.94 12.35
CA TYR A 82 12.16 5.17 11.73
C TYR A 82 13.45 5.99 11.57
N SER A 83 14.59 5.32 11.45
CA SER A 83 15.90 5.96 11.25
C SER A 83 16.72 5.36 10.12
N LYS A 84 16.27 4.26 9.51
CA LYS A 84 16.98 3.52 8.46
C LYS A 84 16.04 3.12 7.30
N PRO A 85 16.59 2.87 6.10
CA PRO A 85 15.83 2.30 5.00
C PRO A 85 15.33 0.88 5.30
N GLY A 86 14.40 0.38 4.47
CA GLY A 86 13.80 -0.95 4.62
C GLY A 86 12.41 -0.89 5.24
N ALA A 87 12.01 -1.89 6.03
CA ALA A 87 10.65 -1.99 6.58
C ALA A 87 10.59 -1.95 8.12
N SER A 88 11.71 -1.63 8.78
CA SER A 88 11.79 -1.59 10.24
C SER A 88 11.49 -0.20 10.80
N GLY A 89 10.88 -0.15 11.98
CA GLY A 89 10.59 1.08 12.70
C GLY A 89 9.89 0.83 14.04
N VAL A 90 9.28 1.88 14.58
CA VAL A 90 8.53 1.85 15.83
C VAL A 90 7.14 2.40 15.59
N GLY A 91 6.12 1.58 15.86
CA GLY A 91 4.73 2.01 15.95
C GLY A 91 4.52 2.82 17.22
N HIS A 92 3.86 3.98 17.10
CA HIS A 92 3.69 4.93 18.18
C HIS A 92 2.21 5.04 18.56
N SER A 93 1.82 4.28 19.57
CA SER A 93 0.67 4.47 20.47
C SER A 93 1.03 3.76 21.80
N GLU A 94 1.21 2.44 21.69
CA GLU A 94 2.08 1.65 22.57
C GLU A 94 3.37 1.40 21.77
N PRO A 95 4.56 1.82 22.26
CA PRO A 95 5.80 1.66 21.50
C PRO A 95 6.07 0.19 21.13
N GLU A 96 5.87 -0.15 19.87
CA GLU A 96 6.11 -1.49 19.34
C GLU A 96 7.24 -1.42 18.32
N LYS A 97 8.34 -2.14 18.59
CA LYS A 97 9.39 -2.31 17.59
C LYS A 97 8.89 -3.31 16.54
N ILE A 98 8.82 -2.85 15.30
CA ILE A 98 8.41 -3.67 14.16
C ILE A 98 9.65 -3.83 13.27
N ASP A 99 10.01 -5.09 13.02
CA ASP A 99 11.13 -5.45 12.16
C ASP A 99 10.62 -6.48 11.15
N GLU A 100 10.58 -6.08 9.90
CA GLU A 100 9.95 -6.81 8.80
C GLU A 100 10.99 -7.03 7.71
N PRO A 101 10.84 -8.07 6.87
CA PRO A 101 11.74 -8.31 5.74
C PRO A 101 11.89 -7.06 4.88
N ASN A 102 13.03 -6.90 4.21
CA ASN A 102 13.23 -5.73 3.35
C ASN A 102 12.13 -5.66 2.30
N PHE A 103 11.75 -4.45 1.90
CA PHE A 103 10.77 -4.23 0.83
C PHE A 103 11.08 -5.04 -0.44
N LEU A 104 12.35 -5.11 -0.86
CA LEU A 104 12.76 -5.89 -2.04
C LEU A 104 12.54 -7.39 -1.84
N ASP A 105 12.82 -7.92 -0.64
CA ASP A 105 12.56 -9.33 -0.34
C ASP A 105 11.06 -9.63 -0.40
N GLN A 106 10.23 -8.73 0.16
CA GLN A 106 8.77 -8.86 0.10
C GLN A 106 8.20 -8.76 -1.32
N LEU A 107 8.87 -8.03 -2.23
CA LEU A 107 8.52 -7.98 -3.65
C LEU A 107 8.92 -9.28 -4.37
N ASN A 108 10.11 -9.80 -4.09
CA ASN A 108 10.57 -11.08 -4.66
C ASN A 108 9.65 -12.23 -4.22
N ASP A 109 9.22 -12.22 -2.96
CA ASP A 109 8.23 -13.18 -2.44
C ASP A 109 6.89 -13.07 -3.20
N LEU A 110 6.46 -11.83 -3.47
CA LEU A 110 5.23 -11.57 -4.22
C LEU A 110 5.32 -12.12 -5.65
N GLU A 111 6.45 -11.86 -6.32
CA GLU A 111 6.72 -12.35 -7.68
C GLU A 111 6.75 -13.88 -7.71
N THR A 112 7.51 -14.50 -6.80
CA THR A 112 7.61 -15.98 -6.70
C THR A 112 6.24 -16.61 -6.50
N MET A 113 5.44 -16.07 -5.57
CA MET A 113 4.08 -16.55 -5.35
C MET A 113 3.21 -16.32 -6.59
N SER A 114 3.29 -15.16 -7.24
CA SER A 114 2.50 -14.89 -8.45
C SER A 114 2.77 -15.92 -9.55
N ILE A 115 4.03 -16.25 -9.82
CA ILE A 115 4.42 -17.27 -10.81
C ILE A 115 3.86 -18.65 -10.44
N GLU A 116 3.95 -19.05 -9.17
CA GLU A 116 3.40 -20.34 -8.72
C GLU A 116 1.88 -20.41 -8.85
N PHE A 117 1.17 -19.29 -8.67
CA PHE A 117 -0.29 -19.19 -8.77
C PHE A 117 -0.77 -19.07 -10.22
N ASP A 118 -0.06 -18.32 -11.06
CA ASP A 118 -0.38 -18.14 -12.49
C ASP A 118 -0.20 -19.45 -13.26
N ASN A 119 0.83 -20.25 -12.94
CA ASN A 119 0.98 -21.59 -13.51
C ASN A 119 -0.21 -22.54 -13.19
N ARG A 120 -1.04 -22.19 -12.20
CA ARG A 120 -2.24 -22.96 -11.81
C ARG A 120 -3.53 -22.37 -12.36
N ARG A 121 -3.50 -21.18 -12.97
CA ARG A 121 -4.69 -20.42 -13.39
C ARG A 121 -4.51 -19.84 -14.79
N ASN A 122 -5.45 -20.11 -15.68
CA ASN A 122 -5.57 -19.40 -16.95
C ASN A 122 -6.26 -18.03 -16.75
N GLU A 123 -5.81 -17.23 -15.77
CA GLU A 123 -6.37 -15.89 -15.54
C GLU A 123 -5.81 -14.87 -16.55
N THR A 124 -6.65 -13.91 -16.94
CA THR A 124 -6.32 -12.80 -17.85
C THR A 124 -6.05 -11.52 -17.06
N THR A 125 -5.32 -10.56 -17.65
CA THR A 125 -5.12 -9.21 -17.07
C THR A 125 -6.44 -8.53 -16.68
N LEU A 126 -7.54 -8.82 -17.38
CA LEU A 126 -8.85 -8.29 -17.03
C LEU A 126 -9.37 -8.86 -15.72
N GLU A 127 -9.10 -10.13 -15.43
CA GLU A 127 -9.47 -10.78 -14.17
C GLU A 127 -8.62 -10.27 -13.00
N ASP A 128 -7.34 -9.98 -13.21
CA ASP A 128 -6.50 -9.27 -12.24
C ASP A 128 -7.06 -7.89 -11.91
N LEU A 129 -7.34 -7.08 -12.95
CA LEU A 129 -7.93 -5.76 -12.78
C LEU A 129 -9.27 -5.83 -12.04
N ARG A 130 -10.10 -6.82 -12.39
CA ARG A 130 -11.39 -7.06 -11.74
C ARG A 130 -11.20 -7.43 -10.28
N PHE A 131 -10.26 -8.30 -9.97
CA PHE A 131 -9.94 -8.70 -8.61
C PHE A 131 -9.51 -7.50 -7.76
N VAL A 132 -8.58 -6.68 -8.25
CA VAL A 132 -8.12 -5.48 -7.54
C VAL A 132 -9.26 -4.49 -7.33
N ALA A 133 -10.06 -4.22 -8.37
CA ALA A 133 -11.19 -3.30 -8.27
C ALA A 133 -12.25 -3.80 -7.27
N LEU A 134 -12.55 -5.10 -7.24
CA LEU A 134 -13.46 -5.71 -6.27
C LEU A 134 -12.90 -5.65 -4.85
N ALA A 135 -11.60 -5.89 -4.66
CA ALA A 135 -10.94 -5.78 -3.36
C ALA A 135 -10.98 -4.35 -2.81
N ILE A 136 -10.78 -3.37 -3.69
CA ILE A 136 -10.95 -1.96 -3.36
C ILE A 136 -12.40 -1.67 -2.99
N GLN A 137 -13.35 -2.09 -3.83
CA GLN A 137 -14.76 -1.82 -3.62
C GLN A 137 -15.28 -2.41 -2.31
N SER A 138 -14.90 -3.65 -1.97
CA SER A 138 -15.26 -4.28 -0.70
C SER A 138 -14.67 -3.51 0.49
N SER A 139 -13.39 -3.14 0.44
CA SER A 139 -12.74 -2.37 1.50
C SER A 139 -13.42 -1.01 1.75
N ALA A 140 -13.84 -0.33 0.67
CA ALA A 140 -14.55 0.94 0.75
C ALA A 140 -15.98 0.77 1.28
N ARG A 141 -16.72 -0.26 0.84
CA ARG A 141 -18.07 -0.56 1.35
C ARG A 141 -18.07 -0.78 2.85
N GLU A 142 -17.14 -1.59 3.35
CA GLU A 142 -17.10 -1.91 4.78
C GLU A 142 -16.67 -0.72 5.66
N THR A 143 -16.01 0.29 5.09
CA THR A 143 -15.57 1.51 5.81
C THR A 143 -16.46 2.72 5.55
N SER A 144 -17.46 2.61 4.68
CA SER A 144 -18.32 3.73 4.24
C SER A 144 -19.08 4.42 5.38
N TRP A 145 -19.42 3.71 6.45
CA TRP A 145 -20.14 4.30 7.58
C TRP A 145 -19.26 5.31 8.36
N SER A 146 -17.96 5.04 8.51
CA SER A 146 -17.02 5.86 9.29
C SER A 146 -16.08 6.72 8.44
N SER A 147 -15.92 6.43 7.15
CA SER A 147 -15.00 7.14 6.26
C SER A 147 -15.76 7.94 5.18
N PRO A 148 -15.76 9.27 5.24
CA PRO A 148 -16.32 10.12 4.18
C PRO A 148 -15.68 9.87 2.82
N ILE A 149 -14.37 9.58 2.80
CA ILE A 149 -13.63 9.28 1.57
C ILE A 149 -14.12 7.98 0.93
N SER A 150 -14.40 6.95 1.74
CA SER A 150 -14.98 5.69 1.25
C SER A 150 -16.38 5.90 0.65
N ARG A 151 -17.21 6.77 1.24
CA ARG A 151 -18.51 7.13 0.66
C ARG A 151 -18.38 7.83 -0.68
N GLU A 152 -17.48 8.79 -0.77
CA GLU A 152 -17.23 9.52 -2.02
C GLU A 152 -16.71 8.60 -3.12
N TYR A 153 -15.84 7.64 -2.79
CA TYR A 153 -15.39 6.60 -3.72
C TYR A 153 -16.58 5.79 -4.26
N LEU A 154 -17.45 5.30 -3.38
CA LEU A 154 -18.60 4.49 -3.79
C LEU A 154 -19.56 5.28 -4.67
N ARG A 155 -19.85 6.54 -4.30
CA ARG A 155 -20.70 7.44 -5.08
C ARG A 155 -20.16 7.66 -6.50
N ARG A 156 -18.84 7.84 -6.66
CA ARG A 156 -18.22 8.04 -7.99
C ARG A 156 -18.21 6.76 -8.83
N THR A 157 -18.04 5.61 -8.19
CA THR A 157 -17.91 4.33 -8.90
C THR A 157 -19.24 3.66 -9.20
N GLU A 158 -20.31 3.99 -8.49
CA GLU A 158 -21.67 3.54 -8.78
C GLU A 158 -22.11 3.93 -10.20
N ALA A 159 -21.75 5.14 -10.65
CA ALA A 159 -22.03 5.60 -12.01
C ALA A 159 -21.30 4.79 -13.09
N LEU A 160 -20.19 4.12 -12.75
CA LEU A 160 -19.40 3.30 -13.69
C LEU A 160 -19.96 1.87 -13.82
N SER A 161 -20.70 1.38 -12.82
CA SER A 161 -21.23 0.00 -12.76
C SER A 161 -22.55 -0.23 -13.51
N ALA A 162 -23.14 0.80 -14.13
CA ALA A 162 -24.53 0.77 -14.58
C ALA A 162 -24.83 0.05 -15.91
N VAL A 163 -23.87 -0.60 -16.57
CA VAL A 163 -24.08 -1.17 -17.91
C VAL A 163 -23.53 -2.60 -17.99
N GLU A 164 -24.41 -3.56 -18.29
CA GLU A 164 -24.07 -4.95 -18.58
C GLU A 164 -23.74 -5.16 -20.07
N HIS A 165 -22.95 -6.19 -20.38
CA HIS A 165 -22.55 -6.61 -21.75
C HIS A 165 -21.70 -5.61 -22.54
N GLU A 166 -20.62 -5.13 -21.93
CA GLU A 166 -19.71 -4.20 -22.61
C GLU A 166 -18.50 -4.89 -23.29
N PRO A 167 -17.94 -4.27 -24.34
CA PRO A 167 -16.68 -4.71 -24.94
C PRO A 167 -15.56 -4.81 -23.91
N TYR A 168 -14.58 -5.68 -24.18
CA TYR A 168 -13.43 -5.94 -23.31
C TYR A 168 -12.73 -4.65 -22.88
N GLU A 169 -12.44 -3.75 -23.83
CA GLU A 169 -11.69 -2.51 -23.62
C GLU A 169 -12.45 -1.57 -22.68
N LEU A 170 -13.78 -1.51 -22.81
CA LEU A 170 -14.61 -0.66 -21.98
C LEU A 170 -14.72 -1.21 -20.56
N GLN A 171 -14.78 -2.54 -20.40
CA GLN A 171 -14.70 -3.19 -19.09
C GLN A 171 -13.36 -2.89 -18.41
N ALA A 172 -12.24 -3.07 -19.13
CA ALA A 172 -10.90 -2.79 -18.61
C ALA A 172 -10.76 -1.32 -18.20
N ALA A 173 -11.21 -0.39 -19.04
CA ALA A 173 -11.20 1.04 -18.74
C ALA A 173 -12.00 1.39 -17.48
N LYS A 174 -13.19 0.80 -17.30
CA LYS A 174 -14.00 1.02 -16.09
C LYS A 174 -13.32 0.53 -14.82
N LEU A 175 -12.76 -0.68 -14.86
CA LEU A 175 -12.02 -1.25 -13.72
C LEU A 175 -10.80 -0.39 -13.38
N PHE A 176 -10.05 0.02 -14.40
CA PHE A 176 -8.93 0.94 -14.23
C PHE A 176 -9.36 2.27 -13.60
N MET A 177 -10.45 2.87 -14.09
CA MET A 177 -10.99 4.12 -13.54
C MET A 177 -11.45 3.98 -12.09
N GLN A 178 -11.99 2.82 -11.70
CA GLN A 178 -12.31 2.54 -10.30
C GLN A 178 -11.04 2.54 -9.45
N ILE A 179 -10.00 1.83 -9.87
CA ILE A 179 -8.72 1.77 -9.14
C ILE A 179 -8.09 3.17 -9.04
N VAL A 180 -8.02 3.93 -10.13
CA VAL A 180 -7.46 5.29 -10.14
C VAL A 180 -8.27 6.24 -9.25
N THR A 181 -9.60 6.13 -9.26
CA THR A 181 -10.46 6.94 -8.38
C THR A 181 -10.15 6.67 -6.91
N PHE A 182 -9.93 5.40 -6.54
CA PHE A 182 -9.48 5.05 -5.19
C PHE A 182 -8.12 5.64 -4.88
N CYS A 183 -7.13 5.49 -5.78
CA CYS A 183 -5.80 6.05 -5.63
C CYS A 183 -5.82 7.55 -5.33
N GLN A 184 -6.59 8.31 -6.10
CA GLN A 184 -6.73 9.76 -5.93
C GLN A 184 -7.37 10.13 -4.59
N LEU A 185 -8.47 9.46 -4.22
CA LEU A 185 -9.22 9.79 -3.00
C LEU A 185 -8.47 9.38 -1.72
N PHE A 186 -7.78 8.24 -1.75
CA PHE A 186 -7.01 7.74 -0.60
C PHE A 186 -5.57 8.25 -0.57
N GLY A 187 -5.10 8.93 -1.63
CA GLY A 187 -3.73 9.42 -1.73
C GLY A 187 -2.72 8.28 -1.79
N VAL A 188 -3.06 7.18 -2.46
CA VAL A 188 -2.19 6.03 -2.66
C VAL A 188 -1.75 5.95 -4.12
N GLN A 189 -0.57 5.38 -4.33
CA GLN A 189 -0.05 5.07 -5.67
C GLN A 189 -0.16 3.57 -5.92
N TRP A 190 -0.58 3.20 -7.12
CA TRP A 190 -0.63 1.82 -7.56
C TRP A 190 0.52 1.56 -8.53
N HIS A 191 1.28 0.51 -8.24
CA HIS A 191 2.38 0.04 -9.07
C HIS A 191 2.10 -1.40 -9.46
N VAL A 192 2.29 -1.71 -10.74
CA VAL A 192 2.25 -3.07 -11.26
C VAL A 192 3.66 -3.62 -11.22
N VAL A 193 3.80 -4.83 -10.68
CA VAL A 193 5.07 -5.57 -10.69
C VAL A 193 4.91 -6.63 -11.77
N SER A 194 5.73 -6.55 -12.81
CA SER A 194 5.84 -7.59 -13.85
C SER A 194 7.18 -8.28 -13.73
N SER A 195 7.22 -9.57 -14.06
CA SER A 195 8.44 -10.37 -14.11
C SER A 195 9.34 -10.06 -15.32
N GLU A 196 8.91 -9.17 -16.22
CA GLU A 196 9.80 -8.56 -17.19
C GLU A 196 10.77 -7.63 -16.45
N GLN A 197 12.02 -8.09 -16.36
CA GLN A 197 13.14 -7.44 -15.69
C GLN A 197 13.40 -6.03 -16.24
N ASP A 198 12.69 -5.03 -15.74
CA ASP A 198 13.15 -3.65 -15.77
C ASP A 198 13.77 -3.32 -14.41
N ASN A 199 15.11 -3.20 -14.40
CA ASN A 199 15.91 -2.87 -13.24
C ASN A 199 15.37 -1.59 -12.54
N PHE A 200 14.90 -1.74 -11.30
CA PHE A 200 14.60 -0.63 -10.37
C PHE A 200 15.85 -0.11 -9.66
#